data_AF-A0AAN4YPR9-F1
#
_entry.id   AF-A0AAN4YPR9-F1
#
_cell.length_a   1.000
_cell.length_b   1.000
_cell.length_c   1.000
_cell.angle_alpha   90.00
_cell.angle_beta   90.00
_cell.angle_gamma   90.00
#
_symmetry.space_group_name_H-M   'P 1'
#
loop_
_entity.id
_entity.type
_entity.pdbx_description
1 polymer ?
#
loop_
_entity_poly.entity_id
_entity_poly.type
_entity_poly.pdbx_seq_one_letter_code
_entity_poly.pdbx_strand_id
1 'polypeptide(L)'
;MFKNIGRVGTEMYLLFQHHTTLELLRNASTDVDLFTITGTGWHFVKFLGPAVVVVGLDCRSERNPHQVVAGPTYQGIFPKVAMLPPSVQHCLWMISVPVIYPRLETAEHIANTVASGKRAVTGAYNVLGKVTSSVAGVVGAKEVVGSGFDSVKRAVGKSGLMGGILSPFGEFDLMDELRDQWTHESKVRLKMFPDPRSFSALIVLCLVHDPAHPSDYKTMYQIISSAVVNNPPPSYVIKLLHSSNKPLYVPANGQRSSPSQPTDTKEDMMEIFQTDVTGQAREHRKLMGRRNYAAIVAYDPETVNAMYGQAPVVHGGRLNLAVDFMVQGDGSYGTVVKYGPVIIPSLGHGK
;
A
#
# COMPACT_ATOMS: atom_id res chain seq x y z
N MET A 1 20.04 21.98 13.87
CA MET A 1 18.57 21.84 13.81
C MET A 1 18.06 22.73 12.69
N PHE A 2 17.64 22.18 11.56
CA PHE A 2 17.17 22.96 10.41
C PHE A 2 15.83 23.64 10.76
N LYS A 3 15.85 24.95 11.00
CA LYS A 3 14.64 25.77 11.16
C LYS A 3 14.20 26.25 9.77
N ASN A 4 12.89 26.42 9.55
CA ASN A 4 12.26 26.97 8.33
C ASN A 4 12.18 26.10 7.06
N ILE A 5 12.72 24.87 7.02
CA ILE A 5 12.64 24.04 5.80
C ILE A 5 11.20 23.71 5.39
N GLY A 6 10.30 23.53 6.36
CA GLY A 6 8.87 23.32 6.10
C GLY A 6 8.21 24.54 5.47
N ARG A 7 8.54 25.76 5.94
CA ARG A 7 7.99 27.01 5.40
C ARG A 7 8.38 27.19 3.93
N VAL A 8 9.67 27.02 3.62
CA VAL A 8 10.16 27.09 2.22
C VAL A 8 9.53 25.97 1.39
N GLY A 9 9.40 24.76 1.94
CA GLY A 9 8.71 23.66 1.27
C GLY A 9 7.27 23.97 0.90
N THR A 10 6.51 24.60 1.80
CA THR A 10 5.14 25.06 1.52
C THR A 10 5.11 26.16 0.46
N GLU A 11 6.00 27.14 0.53
CA GLU A 11 6.10 28.20 -0.49
C GLU A 11 6.37 27.62 -1.88
N MET A 12 7.33 26.69 -2.01
CA MET A 12 7.63 26.02 -3.28
C MET A 12 6.49 25.13 -3.76
N TYR A 13 5.81 24.43 -2.84
CA TYR A 13 4.63 23.62 -3.16
C TYR A 13 3.51 24.48 -3.76
N LEU A 14 3.17 25.59 -3.11
CA LEU A 14 2.14 26.50 -3.61
C LEU A 14 2.53 27.11 -4.96
N LEU A 15 3.79 27.53 -5.11
CA LEU A 15 4.27 28.18 -6.33
C LEU A 15 4.32 27.22 -7.51
N PHE A 16 4.87 26.01 -7.34
CA PHE A 16 5.16 25.11 -8.47
C PHE A 16 4.10 24.04 -8.71
N GLN A 17 3.38 23.58 -7.68
CA GLN A 17 2.31 22.59 -7.86
C GLN A 17 0.95 23.24 -8.08
N HIS A 18 0.73 24.40 -7.46
CA HIS A 18 -0.56 25.06 -7.45
C HIS A 18 -0.56 26.43 -8.15
N HIS A 19 0.60 26.93 -8.58
CA HIS A 19 0.74 28.23 -9.25
C HIS A 19 0.08 29.37 -8.46
N THR A 20 0.21 29.35 -7.13
CA THR A 20 -0.40 30.32 -6.21
C THR A 20 0.57 30.70 -5.08
N THR A 21 0.16 31.66 -4.24
CA THR A 21 0.93 32.11 -3.07
C THR A 21 0.04 32.18 -1.83
N LEU A 22 0.65 32.19 -0.64
CA LEU A 22 -0.09 32.35 0.62
C LEU A 22 -0.89 33.67 0.67
N GLU A 23 -0.36 34.73 0.06
CA GLU A 23 -1.04 36.03 0.01
C GLU A 23 -2.31 35.96 -0.85
N LEU A 24 -2.21 35.35 -2.04
CA LEU A 24 -3.37 35.15 -2.91
C LEU A 24 -4.44 34.28 -2.25
N LEU A 25 -4.02 33.19 -1.58
CA LEU A 25 -4.95 32.29 -0.90
C LEU A 25 -5.64 32.95 0.31
N ARG A 26 -4.95 33.83 1.04
CA ARG A 26 -5.56 34.61 2.14
C ARG A 26 -6.56 35.64 1.64
N ASN A 27 -6.32 36.19 0.46
CA ASN A 27 -7.18 37.19 -0.16
C ASN A 27 -8.32 36.57 -0.98
N ALA A 28 -8.26 35.27 -1.27
CA ALA A 28 -9.32 34.54 -1.93
C ALA A 28 -10.49 34.32 -0.98
N SER A 29 -11.70 34.68 -1.41
CA SER A 29 -12.94 34.49 -0.64
C SER A 29 -13.62 33.14 -0.89
N THR A 30 -13.04 32.30 -1.75
CA THR A 30 -13.66 31.06 -2.24
C THR A 30 -12.78 29.84 -2.02
N ASP A 31 -13.38 28.74 -1.57
CA ASP A 31 -12.71 27.44 -1.38
C ASP A 31 -12.63 26.59 -2.67
N VAL A 32 -12.76 27.21 -3.85
CA VAL A 32 -12.89 26.48 -5.12
C VAL A 32 -11.56 25.87 -5.56
N ASP A 33 -10.43 26.51 -5.25
CA ASP A 33 -9.12 26.05 -5.68
C ASP A 33 -8.37 25.32 -4.57
N LEU A 34 -7.92 26.03 -3.54
CA LEU A 34 -7.26 25.47 -2.36
C LEU A 34 -7.87 26.06 -1.10
N PHE A 35 -8.04 25.22 -0.09
CA PHE A 35 -8.57 25.63 1.20
C PHE A 35 -7.87 24.89 2.32
N THR A 36 -7.97 25.46 3.52
CA THR A 36 -7.46 24.84 4.75
C THR A 36 -8.60 24.65 5.74
N ILE A 37 -8.61 23.51 6.44
CA ILE A 37 -9.61 23.22 7.48
C ILE A 37 -8.98 23.37 8.86
N THR A 38 -7.80 22.81 9.04
CA THR A 38 -7.04 22.80 10.30
C THR A 38 -6.02 23.92 10.41
N GLY A 39 -5.76 24.64 9.31
CA GLY A 39 -4.71 25.66 9.21
C GLY A 39 -3.31 25.09 8.93
N THR A 40 -3.14 23.77 8.92
CA THR A 40 -1.83 23.12 8.73
C THR A 40 -1.64 22.50 7.35
N GLY A 41 -2.72 22.07 6.69
CA GLY A 41 -2.69 21.48 5.35
C GLY A 41 -3.48 22.29 4.32
N TRP A 42 -3.17 22.03 3.04
CA TRP A 42 -3.87 22.61 1.89
C TRP A 42 -4.59 21.53 1.08
N HIS A 43 -5.92 21.55 1.12
CA HIS A 43 -6.77 20.59 0.41
C HIS A 43 -7.38 21.24 -0.82
N PHE A 44 -7.86 20.43 -1.78
CA PHE A 44 -8.55 20.95 -2.95
C PHE A 44 -9.65 20.01 -3.44
N VAL A 45 -10.64 20.58 -4.11
CA VAL A 45 -11.69 19.86 -4.84
C VAL A 45 -11.76 20.51 -6.22
N LYS A 46 -11.15 19.88 -7.23
CA LYS A 46 -11.00 20.46 -8.57
C LYS A 46 -11.78 19.66 -9.60
N PHE A 47 -12.55 20.36 -10.42
CA PHE A 47 -13.32 19.76 -11.51
C PHE A 47 -12.46 19.61 -12.76
N LEU A 48 -12.43 18.41 -13.32
CA LEU A 48 -11.84 18.10 -14.63
C LEU A 48 -13.00 17.88 -15.62
N GLY A 49 -13.70 18.97 -15.92
CA GLY A 49 -14.97 18.93 -16.64
C GLY A 49 -16.18 18.61 -15.73
N PRO A 50 -17.39 18.42 -16.29
CA PRO A 50 -18.62 18.32 -15.52
C PRO A 50 -18.83 16.99 -14.80
N ALA A 51 -18.09 15.95 -15.21
CA ALA A 51 -18.33 14.56 -14.79
C ALA A 51 -17.18 13.95 -13.98
N VAL A 52 -16.03 14.63 -13.88
CA VAL A 52 -14.86 14.14 -13.15
C VAL A 52 -14.40 15.20 -12.17
N VAL A 53 -14.19 14.80 -10.91
CA VAL A 53 -13.64 15.67 -9.86
C VAL A 53 -12.45 15.00 -9.21
N VAL A 54 -11.45 15.78 -8.84
CA VAL A 54 -10.26 15.35 -8.10
C VAL A 54 -10.29 16.00 -6.72
N VAL A 55 -10.24 15.18 -5.69
CA VAL A 55 -10.21 15.60 -4.28
C VAL A 55 -8.81 15.35 -3.74
N GLY A 56 -8.05 16.41 -3.51
CA GLY A 56 -6.70 16.35 -2.97
C GLY A 56 -6.68 16.54 -1.46
N LEU A 57 -6.13 15.56 -0.75
CA LEU A 57 -5.88 15.65 0.70
C LEU A 57 -4.39 15.86 0.98
N ASP A 58 -4.06 16.94 1.70
CA ASP A 58 -2.71 17.14 2.22
C ASP A 58 -2.43 16.25 3.44
N CYS A 59 -2.19 14.98 3.15
CA CYS A 59 -1.70 14.02 4.13
C CYS A 59 -0.26 14.31 4.57
N ARG A 60 0.49 15.18 3.88
CA ARG A 60 1.91 15.41 4.19
C ARG A 60 2.06 16.36 5.36
N SER A 61 1.34 17.48 5.32
CA SER A 61 1.41 18.53 6.34
C SER A 61 0.61 18.17 7.59
N GLU A 62 -0.46 17.37 7.46
CA GLU A 62 -1.29 16.96 8.60
C GLU A 62 -0.78 15.73 9.35
N ARG A 63 0.04 14.90 8.70
CA ARG A 63 0.46 13.62 9.29
C ARG A 63 1.33 13.82 10.51
N ASN A 64 0.99 13.07 11.54
CA ASN A 64 1.79 12.92 12.76
C ASN A 64 2.02 11.42 13.06
N PRO A 65 2.79 11.05 14.10
CA PRO A 65 3.05 9.65 14.44
C PRO A 65 1.79 8.82 14.73
N HIS A 66 0.65 9.47 14.93
CA HIS A 66 -0.59 8.86 15.37
C HIS A 66 -1.75 8.87 14.38
N GLN A 67 -1.72 9.71 13.35
CA GLN A 67 -2.77 9.83 12.34
C GLN A 67 -2.19 10.47 11.07
N VAL A 68 -2.75 10.10 9.91
CA VAL A 68 -2.38 10.70 8.62
C VAL A 68 -3.09 12.03 8.36
N VAL A 69 -4.39 12.11 8.71
CA VAL A 69 -5.23 13.29 8.54
C VAL A 69 -6.06 13.48 9.80
N ALA A 70 -6.27 14.72 10.24
CA ALA A 70 -7.03 15.03 11.44
C ALA A 70 -8.54 14.78 11.24
N GLY A 71 -9.23 14.45 12.34
CA GLY A 71 -10.70 14.29 12.36
C GLY A 71 -11.47 15.48 11.76
N PRO A 72 -11.14 16.73 12.12
CA PRO A 72 -11.79 17.92 11.54
C PRO A 72 -11.65 18.00 10.01
N THR A 73 -10.54 17.56 9.44
CA THR A 73 -10.33 17.57 7.99
C THR A 73 -11.32 16.65 7.27
N TYR A 74 -11.60 15.47 7.84
CA TYR A 74 -12.67 14.61 7.33
C TYR A 74 -14.04 15.30 7.43
N GLN A 75 -14.32 15.95 8.55
CA GLN A 75 -15.58 16.67 8.76
C GLN A 75 -15.75 17.87 7.81
N GLY A 76 -14.67 18.52 7.38
CA GLY A 76 -14.73 19.62 6.43
C GLY A 76 -14.78 19.17 4.96
N ILE A 77 -14.17 18.02 4.62
CA ILE A 77 -14.10 17.57 3.22
C ILE A 77 -15.26 16.66 2.81
N PHE A 78 -15.75 15.79 3.70
CA PHE A 78 -16.83 14.86 3.37
C PHE A 78 -18.13 15.58 2.97
N PRO A 79 -18.55 16.68 3.61
CA PRO A 79 -19.69 17.45 3.15
C PRO A 79 -19.47 18.06 1.76
N LYS A 80 -18.25 18.54 1.45
CA LYS A 80 -17.93 19.06 0.10
C LYS A 80 -18.05 17.97 -0.96
N VAL A 81 -17.68 16.73 -0.64
CA VAL A 81 -17.82 15.57 -1.55
C VAL A 81 -19.28 15.10 -1.64
N ALA A 82 -20.01 15.07 -0.54
CA ALA A 82 -21.42 14.69 -0.52
C ALA A 82 -22.33 15.68 -1.28
N MET A 83 -21.91 16.93 -1.38
CA MET A 83 -22.61 18.01 -2.10
C MET A 83 -22.11 18.20 -3.54
N LEU A 84 -21.33 17.25 -4.08
CA LEU A 84 -20.91 17.32 -5.48
C LEU A 84 -22.13 17.30 -6.41
N PRO A 85 -22.07 18.02 -7.55
CA PRO A 85 -23.15 18.00 -8.53
C PRO A 85 -23.49 16.59 -9.01
N PRO A 86 -24.77 16.28 -9.29
CA PRO A 86 -25.19 14.95 -9.78
C PRO A 86 -24.67 14.61 -11.18
N SER A 87 -24.06 15.58 -11.87
CA SER A 87 -23.33 15.38 -13.12
C SER A 87 -22.00 14.64 -12.92
N VAL A 88 -21.43 14.70 -11.71
CA VAL A 88 -20.18 14.01 -11.35
C VAL A 88 -20.40 12.51 -11.33
N GLN A 89 -19.61 11.79 -12.12
CA GLN A 89 -19.64 10.32 -12.23
C GLN A 89 -18.40 9.68 -11.63
N HIS A 90 -17.27 10.41 -11.61
CA HIS A 90 -16.02 9.94 -11.06
C HIS A 90 -15.46 10.93 -10.05
N CYS A 91 -15.22 10.46 -8.83
CA CYS A 91 -14.56 11.21 -7.76
C CYS A 91 -13.21 10.57 -7.44
N LEU A 92 -12.13 11.22 -7.86
CA LEU A 92 -10.77 10.73 -7.71
C LEU A 92 -10.18 11.28 -6.41
N TRP A 93 -9.98 10.43 -5.42
CA TRP A 93 -9.29 10.78 -4.19
C TRP A 93 -7.78 10.70 -4.37
N MET A 94 -7.12 11.86 -4.37
CA MET A 94 -5.68 11.97 -4.49
C MET A 94 -5.05 12.03 -3.09
N ILE A 95 -4.57 10.88 -2.63
CA ILE A 95 -3.96 10.68 -1.31
C ILE A 95 -2.52 10.18 -1.47
N SER A 96 -1.61 10.67 -0.64
CA SER A 96 -0.21 10.24 -0.69
C SER A 96 0.09 8.97 0.09
N VAL A 97 -0.88 8.49 0.88
CA VAL A 97 -0.79 7.25 1.65
C VAL A 97 -1.90 6.32 1.15
N PRO A 98 -1.58 5.11 0.64
CA PRO A 98 -2.58 4.18 0.19
C PRO A 98 -3.50 3.74 1.33
N VAL A 99 -4.82 3.69 1.11
CA VAL A 99 -5.78 3.19 2.10
C VAL A 99 -5.60 1.67 2.28
N ILE A 100 -5.41 0.98 1.15
CA ILE A 100 -5.25 -0.46 1.08
C ILE A 100 -3.89 -0.77 0.52
N TYR A 101 -3.12 -1.61 1.20
CA TYR A 101 -1.78 -1.96 0.78
C TYR A 101 -1.53 -3.46 0.98
N PRO A 102 -0.72 -4.09 0.10
CA PRO A 102 -0.31 -5.48 0.27
C PRO A 102 0.26 -5.73 1.67
N ARG A 103 -0.13 -6.84 2.30
CA ARG A 103 0.23 -7.15 3.69
C ARG A 103 1.28 -8.26 3.75
N LEU A 104 2.25 -8.14 4.66
CA LEU A 104 3.17 -9.25 4.98
C LEU A 104 2.59 -10.15 6.05
N GLU A 105 1.55 -10.91 5.73
CA GLU A 105 1.14 -11.98 6.63
C GLU A 105 2.22 -13.07 6.73
N THR A 106 2.97 -13.30 5.64
CA THR A 106 4.06 -14.27 5.65
C THR A 106 5.20 -13.84 6.57
N ALA A 107 5.47 -12.53 6.73
CA ALA A 107 6.44 -12.08 7.74
C ALA A 107 5.92 -12.32 9.17
N GLU A 108 4.62 -12.11 9.42
CA GLU A 108 4.02 -12.44 10.73
C GLU A 108 4.15 -13.95 11.03
N HIS A 109 3.87 -14.82 10.05
CA HIS A 109 4.03 -16.26 10.20
C HIS A 109 5.50 -16.67 10.37
N ILE A 110 6.43 -16.16 9.57
CA ILE A 110 7.86 -16.46 9.70
C ILE A 110 8.39 -15.93 11.04
N ALA A 111 8.02 -14.70 11.44
CA ALA A 111 8.40 -14.14 12.74
C ALA A 111 7.85 -14.98 13.90
N ASN A 112 6.59 -15.44 13.81
CA ASN A 112 6.00 -16.35 14.79
C ASN A 112 6.71 -17.72 14.82
N THR A 113 7.09 -18.26 13.66
CA THR A 113 7.85 -19.52 13.55
C THR A 113 9.27 -19.36 14.11
N VAL A 114 9.96 -18.26 13.84
CA VAL A 114 11.29 -17.95 14.36
C VAL A 114 11.24 -17.71 15.87
N ALA A 115 10.26 -16.94 16.36
CA ALA A 115 10.06 -16.71 17.78
C ALA A 115 9.70 -18.01 18.53
N SER A 116 8.87 -18.86 17.93
CA SER A 116 8.53 -20.19 18.47
C SER A 116 9.72 -21.14 18.44
N GLY A 117 10.53 -21.11 17.37
CA GLY A 117 11.79 -21.84 17.27
C GLY A 117 12.80 -21.39 18.32
N LYS A 118 12.95 -20.08 18.54
CA LYS A 118 13.78 -19.52 19.62
C LYS A 118 13.29 -19.97 20.99
N ARG A 119 11.98 -19.93 21.25
CA ARG A 119 11.38 -20.43 22.51
C ARG A 119 11.57 -21.94 22.67
N ALA A 120 11.48 -22.73 21.61
CA ALA A 120 11.70 -24.18 21.64
C ALA A 120 13.16 -24.52 21.92
N VAL A 121 14.11 -23.80 21.30
CA VAL A 121 15.55 -23.98 21.54
C VAL A 121 15.91 -23.52 22.96
N THR A 122 15.48 -22.34 23.39
CA THR A 122 15.72 -21.86 24.76
C THR A 122 15.03 -22.75 25.81
N GLY A 123 13.83 -23.25 25.52
CA GLY A 123 13.11 -24.21 26.35
C GLY A 123 13.82 -25.55 26.45
N ALA A 124 14.33 -26.08 25.33
CA ALA A 124 15.15 -27.28 25.29
C ALA A 124 16.45 -27.10 26.06
N TYR A 125 17.13 -25.95 25.94
CA TYR A 125 18.32 -25.62 26.75
C TYR A 125 18.01 -25.55 28.25
N ASN A 126 16.87 -24.98 28.64
CA ASN A 126 16.47 -24.88 30.04
C ASN A 126 16.03 -26.23 30.63
N VAL A 127 15.33 -27.08 29.86
CA VAL A 127 14.96 -28.43 30.28
C VAL A 127 16.18 -29.33 30.33
N LEU A 128 17.07 -29.28 29.33
CA LEU A 128 18.34 -30.00 29.35
C LEU A 128 19.21 -29.56 30.53
N GLY A 129 19.27 -28.25 30.82
CA GLY A 129 19.90 -27.69 32.00
C GLY A 129 19.36 -28.27 33.31
N LYS A 130 18.02 -28.34 33.45
CA LYS A 130 17.35 -28.92 34.63
C LYS A 130 17.53 -30.44 34.77
N VAL A 131 17.60 -31.17 33.66
CA VAL A 131 17.87 -32.62 33.66
C VAL A 131 19.35 -32.90 33.95
N THR A 132 20.26 -32.06 33.46
CA THR A 132 21.69 -32.18 33.79
C THR A 132 22.01 -31.77 35.23
N SER A 133 21.28 -30.81 35.82
CA SER A 133 21.47 -30.42 37.23
C SER A 133 20.93 -31.44 38.22
N SER A 134 19.97 -32.28 37.82
CA SER A 134 19.44 -33.36 38.65
C SER A 134 20.28 -34.64 38.60
N VAL A 135 21.07 -34.84 37.54
CA VAL A 135 22.01 -35.98 37.44
C VAL A 135 23.40 -35.63 38.00
N ALA A 136 23.80 -34.35 37.98
CA ALA A 136 25.05 -33.87 38.58
C ALA A 136 25.10 -34.01 40.12
N GLY A 137 23.96 -34.25 40.78
CA GLY A 137 23.88 -34.41 42.23
C GLY A 137 24.21 -35.81 42.77
N VAL A 138 24.29 -36.86 41.93
CA VAL A 138 24.34 -38.25 42.45
C VAL A 138 25.51 -39.10 41.95
N VAL A 139 26.10 -38.86 40.78
CA VAL A 139 27.29 -39.64 40.37
C VAL A 139 28.27 -38.77 39.58
N GLY A 140 29.50 -38.66 40.07
CA GLY A 140 30.59 -37.93 39.43
C GLY A 140 31.03 -38.56 38.09
N ALA A 141 30.31 -38.25 37.01
CA ALA A 141 30.66 -38.65 35.65
C ALA A 141 30.83 -37.42 34.75
N LYS A 142 32.02 -36.81 34.80
CA LYS A 142 32.39 -35.59 34.05
C LYS A 142 32.56 -35.82 32.54
N GLU A 143 32.70 -37.07 32.08
CA GLU A 143 32.97 -37.40 30.67
C GLU A 143 31.71 -37.66 29.81
N VAL A 144 30.60 -38.14 30.38
CA VAL A 144 29.38 -38.44 29.60
C VAL A 144 28.61 -37.14 29.23
N VAL A 145 28.86 -36.05 29.95
CA VAL A 145 28.22 -34.75 29.71
C VAL A 145 28.82 -34.03 28.49
N GLY A 146 30.08 -34.33 28.13
CA GLY A 146 30.75 -33.72 26.97
C GLY A 146 30.25 -34.24 25.63
N SER A 147 29.97 -35.56 25.52
CA SER A 147 29.57 -36.19 24.26
C SER A 147 28.13 -35.88 23.84
N GLY A 148 27.23 -35.69 24.81
CA GLY A 148 25.85 -35.24 24.58
C GLY A 148 25.78 -33.80 24.06
N PHE A 149 26.65 -32.91 24.57
CA PHE A 149 26.74 -31.52 24.13
C PHE A 149 27.29 -31.37 22.71
N ASP A 150 28.27 -32.19 22.32
CA ASP A 150 28.86 -32.15 20.98
C ASP A 150 27.96 -32.79 19.91
N SER A 151 27.13 -33.76 20.28
CA SER A 151 26.16 -34.38 19.37
C SER A 151 25.00 -33.43 19.06
N VAL A 152 24.52 -32.66 20.04
CA VAL A 152 23.52 -31.61 19.82
C VAL A 152 24.11 -30.42 19.06
N LYS A 153 25.36 -30.02 19.35
CA LYS A 153 26.08 -29.01 18.54
C LYS A 153 26.26 -29.44 17.09
N ARG A 154 26.56 -30.72 16.82
CA ARG A 154 26.73 -31.24 15.44
C ARG A 154 25.39 -31.45 14.72
N ALA A 155 24.35 -31.92 15.40
CA ALA A 155 23.03 -32.12 14.81
C ALA A 155 22.33 -30.81 14.45
N VAL A 156 22.51 -29.76 15.26
CA VAL A 156 21.97 -28.41 14.99
C VAL A 156 22.86 -27.65 14.00
N GLY A 157 24.18 -27.88 14.02
CA GLY A 157 25.13 -27.20 13.12
C GLY A 157 25.22 -27.74 11.69
N LYS A 158 24.69 -28.94 11.39
CA LYS A 158 24.77 -29.56 10.05
C LYS A 158 23.43 -29.93 9.41
N SER A 159 22.29 -29.71 10.06
CA SER A 159 21.00 -29.75 9.35
C SER A 159 20.88 -28.49 8.48
N GLY A 160 21.15 -28.65 7.18
CA GLY A 160 21.09 -27.62 6.12
C GLY A 160 19.73 -26.92 5.93
N LEU A 161 18.81 -27.04 6.88
CA LEU A 161 17.56 -26.30 6.97
C LEU A 161 17.75 -24.89 7.54
N MET A 162 18.82 -24.61 8.29
CA MET A 162 19.12 -23.24 8.76
C MET A 162 19.82 -22.40 7.68
N GLY A 163 20.65 -22.97 6.81
CA GLY A 163 21.40 -22.20 5.80
C GLY A 163 20.53 -21.60 4.70
N GLY A 164 19.58 -22.37 4.16
CA GLY A 164 18.69 -21.92 3.08
C GLY A 164 17.57 -20.97 3.53
N ILE A 165 17.19 -21.02 4.80
CA ILE A 165 16.12 -20.19 5.38
C ILE A 165 16.68 -18.98 6.16
N LEU A 166 17.96 -18.97 6.57
CA LEU A 166 18.54 -17.80 7.30
C LEU A 166 19.47 -16.93 6.46
N SER A 167 20.02 -17.40 5.34
CA SER A 167 20.84 -16.54 4.47
C SER A 167 20.11 -15.30 3.93
N PRO A 168 18.79 -15.32 3.61
CA PRO A 168 18.06 -14.12 3.19
C PRO A 168 17.56 -13.25 4.36
N PHE A 169 17.69 -13.73 5.60
CA PHE A 169 17.09 -13.12 6.80
C PHE A 169 18.12 -12.87 7.91
N GLY A 170 19.41 -12.85 7.56
CA GLY A 170 20.52 -12.60 8.49
C GLY A 170 20.58 -11.15 9.01
N GLU A 171 19.80 -10.23 8.46
CA GLU A 171 19.59 -8.90 9.05
C GLU A 171 18.45 -8.98 10.06
N PHE A 172 18.80 -9.30 11.31
CA PHE A 172 17.90 -9.20 12.46
C PHE A 172 17.26 -7.80 12.62
N ASP A 173 17.79 -6.77 11.95
CA ASP A 173 17.27 -5.39 11.91
C ASP A 173 16.06 -5.26 10.96
N LEU A 174 16.08 -5.96 9.83
CA LEU A 174 15.07 -5.84 8.78
C LEU A 174 13.70 -6.39 9.21
N MET A 175 13.65 -7.49 9.96
CA MET A 175 12.38 -8.05 10.43
C MET A 175 11.74 -7.19 11.52
N ASP A 176 12.53 -6.61 12.42
CA ASP A 176 12.02 -5.69 13.43
C ASP A 176 11.57 -4.37 12.79
N GLU A 177 12.29 -3.87 11.79
CA GLU A 177 11.90 -2.70 11.00
C GLU A 177 10.62 -2.95 10.16
N LEU A 178 10.52 -4.10 9.48
CA LEU A 178 9.31 -4.49 8.74
C LEU A 178 8.10 -4.72 9.66
N ARG A 179 8.30 -5.29 10.86
CA ARG A 179 7.25 -5.50 11.88
C ARG A 179 6.76 -4.16 12.46
N ASP A 180 7.68 -3.25 12.80
CA ASP A 180 7.34 -1.95 13.37
C ASP A 180 6.68 -1.01 12.33
N GLN A 181 7.12 -1.14 11.07
CA GLN A 181 6.51 -0.43 9.95
C GLN A 181 5.10 -0.96 9.61
N TRP A 182 4.82 -2.28 9.66
CA TRP A 182 3.57 -2.86 9.12
C TRP A 182 2.56 -3.51 10.09
N THR A 183 2.91 -3.91 11.32
CA THR A 183 2.05 -4.85 12.09
C THR A 183 1.78 -4.49 13.56
N HIS A 184 1.92 -3.23 13.99
CA HIS A 184 1.64 -2.87 15.39
C HIS A 184 0.13 -2.89 15.72
N GLU A 185 -0.27 -3.64 16.78
CA GLU A 185 -1.67 -3.93 17.15
C GLU A 185 -2.52 -2.69 17.55
N SER A 186 -1.91 -1.61 18.01
CA SER A 186 -2.63 -0.39 18.47
C SER A 186 -3.08 0.57 17.36
N LYS A 187 -2.96 0.18 16.08
CA LYS A 187 -3.14 1.09 14.94
C LYS A 187 -4.53 0.99 14.31
N VAL A 188 -5.54 1.29 15.10
CA VAL A 188 -6.88 1.68 14.62
C VAL A 188 -6.81 3.14 14.18
N ARG A 189 -7.26 3.43 12.95
CA ARG A 189 -7.11 4.69 12.17
C ARG A 189 -5.75 4.83 11.50
N LEU A 190 -5.76 4.88 10.16
CA LEU A 190 -4.75 5.48 9.27
C LEU A 190 -3.42 5.83 9.96
N LYS A 191 -2.63 4.79 10.25
CA LYS A 191 -1.22 4.90 10.65
C LYS A 191 -0.45 3.92 9.78
N MET A 192 0.04 4.40 8.64
CA MET A 192 1.04 3.69 7.85
C MET A 192 2.18 4.68 7.55
N PHE A 193 3.40 4.22 7.84
CA PHE A 193 4.74 4.83 7.63
C PHE A 193 5.23 5.87 8.64
N PRO A 194 6.01 5.46 9.67
CA PRO A 194 7.13 6.28 10.11
C PRO A 194 8.22 6.18 9.02
N ASP A 195 8.55 7.32 8.43
CA ASP A 195 9.57 7.55 7.40
C ASP A 195 9.22 7.15 5.93
N PRO A 196 8.84 8.11 5.06
CA PRO A 196 8.61 7.89 3.62
C PRO A 196 9.90 7.82 2.79
N ARG A 197 11.07 7.63 3.43
CA ARG A 197 12.37 7.73 2.75
C ARG A 197 12.90 6.43 2.12
N SER A 198 12.34 5.25 2.41
CA SER A 198 13.10 4.04 2.09
C SER A 198 12.59 3.19 0.91
N PHE A 199 11.29 2.97 0.67
CA PHE A 199 10.90 1.98 -0.37
C PHE A 199 9.52 2.24 -0.99
N SER A 200 9.43 2.93 -2.12
CA SER A 200 8.16 3.04 -2.86
C SER A 200 8.33 3.25 -4.37
N ALA A 201 9.01 2.32 -5.05
CA ALA A 201 8.80 2.07 -6.48
C ALA A 201 7.92 0.82 -6.76
N LEU A 202 6.90 0.59 -5.92
CA LEU A 202 5.89 -0.47 -6.13
C LEU A 202 4.66 0.09 -6.85
N ILE A 203 4.18 -0.64 -7.86
CA ILE A 203 2.92 -0.39 -8.54
C ILE A 203 1.93 -1.52 -8.28
N VAL A 204 0.68 -1.17 -8.00
CA VAL A 204 -0.41 -2.12 -7.75
C VAL A 204 -1.76 -1.48 -8.01
N LEU A 205 -2.70 -2.28 -8.48
CA LEU A 205 -4.11 -1.92 -8.56
C LEU A 205 -4.89 -2.78 -7.56
N CYS A 206 -5.54 -2.12 -6.61
CA CYS A 206 -6.41 -2.76 -5.63
C CYS A 206 -7.88 -2.45 -5.93
N LEU A 207 -8.76 -3.39 -5.61
CA LEU A 207 -10.20 -3.29 -5.76
C LEU A 207 -10.85 -3.56 -4.40
N VAL A 208 -11.71 -2.66 -3.95
CA VAL A 208 -12.67 -2.90 -2.87
C VAL A 208 -14.01 -3.09 -3.50
N HIS A 209 -14.74 -4.15 -3.20
CA HIS A 209 -16.08 -4.35 -3.73
C HIS A 209 -16.88 -5.33 -2.87
N ASP A 210 -18.20 -5.33 -3.05
CA ASP A 210 -19.04 -6.45 -2.66
C ASP A 210 -19.00 -7.51 -3.78
N PRO A 211 -18.49 -8.74 -3.51
CA PRO A 211 -18.46 -9.80 -4.52
C PRO A 211 -19.85 -10.18 -5.05
N ALA A 212 -20.92 -9.98 -4.28
CA ALA A 212 -22.29 -10.23 -4.72
C ALA A 212 -22.83 -9.09 -5.60
N HIS A 213 -22.34 -7.86 -5.39
CA HIS A 213 -22.80 -6.65 -6.08
C HIS A 213 -21.60 -5.81 -6.55
N PRO A 214 -20.87 -6.23 -7.59
CA PRO A 214 -19.66 -5.53 -8.05
C PRO A 214 -19.93 -4.15 -8.65
N SER A 215 -21.19 -3.81 -8.93
CA SER A 215 -21.59 -2.47 -9.38
C SER A 215 -22.15 -1.58 -8.25
N ASP A 216 -22.01 -2.00 -7.00
CA ASP A 216 -22.49 -1.25 -5.84
C ASP A 216 -21.59 -0.04 -5.53
N TYR A 217 -22.10 0.89 -4.72
CA TYR A 217 -21.34 2.07 -4.25
C TYR A 217 -20.07 1.71 -3.47
N LYS A 218 -19.98 0.47 -2.99
CA LYS A 218 -18.79 -0.09 -2.31
C LYS A 218 -17.62 -0.35 -3.26
N THR A 219 -17.88 -0.41 -4.57
CA THR A 219 -16.85 -0.66 -5.57
C THR A 219 -15.92 0.54 -5.70
N MET A 220 -14.70 0.41 -5.20
CA MET A 220 -13.66 1.43 -5.24
C MET A 220 -12.37 0.85 -5.82
N TYR A 221 -11.80 1.54 -6.80
CA TYR A 221 -10.51 1.21 -7.38
C TYR A 221 -9.43 2.08 -6.74
N GLN A 222 -8.38 1.46 -6.22
CA GLN A 222 -7.22 2.16 -5.70
C GLN A 222 -6.01 1.94 -6.61
N ILE A 223 -5.65 2.99 -7.31
CA ILE A 223 -4.53 3.04 -8.25
C ILE A 223 -3.30 3.47 -7.45
N ILE A 224 -2.36 2.55 -7.22
CA ILE A 224 -1.08 2.88 -6.56
C ILE A 224 0.01 2.93 -7.63
N SER A 225 0.45 4.13 -7.95
CA SER A 225 1.70 4.38 -8.69
C SER A 225 2.77 4.93 -7.75
N SER A 226 4.01 4.69 -8.11
CA SER A 226 5.16 5.07 -7.29
C SER A 226 5.53 6.54 -7.41
N ALA A 227 6.10 7.11 -6.34
CA ALA A 227 6.73 8.42 -6.44
C ALA A 227 8.00 8.30 -7.30
N VAL A 228 8.09 9.15 -8.34
CA VAL A 228 9.12 9.10 -9.40
C VAL A 228 10.57 9.08 -8.89
N VAL A 229 10.79 9.60 -7.67
CA VAL A 229 12.13 9.77 -7.06
C VAL A 229 12.60 8.54 -6.27
N ASN A 230 11.73 7.55 -6.02
CA ASN A 230 12.05 6.45 -5.10
C ASN A 230 12.71 5.25 -5.80
N ASN A 231 13.54 4.53 -5.04
CA ASN A 231 14.10 3.25 -5.47
C ASN A 231 13.08 2.12 -5.25
N PRO A 232 13.06 1.10 -6.15
CA PRO A 232 12.19 -0.04 -5.99
C PRO A 232 12.52 -0.83 -4.72
N PRO A 233 11.51 -1.39 -4.04
CA PRO A 233 11.75 -2.32 -2.94
C PRO A 233 12.57 -3.53 -3.42
N PRO A 234 13.39 -4.13 -2.55
CA PRO A 234 14.11 -5.35 -2.88
C PRO A 234 13.18 -6.46 -3.39
N SER A 235 13.63 -7.24 -4.38
CA SER A 235 12.81 -8.25 -5.06
C SER A 235 12.19 -9.29 -4.12
N TYR A 236 12.85 -9.64 -3.01
CA TYR A 236 12.30 -10.60 -2.04
C TYR A 236 11.09 -10.04 -1.28
N VAL A 237 11.08 -8.74 -0.94
CA VAL A 237 9.94 -8.08 -0.29
C VAL A 237 8.72 -8.17 -1.20
N ILE A 238 8.93 -7.91 -2.49
CA ILE A 238 7.87 -8.00 -3.49
C ILE A 238 7.34 -9.43 -3.59
N LYS A 239 8.20 -10.45 -3.57
CA LYS A 239 7.76 -11.86 -3.56
C LYS A 239 6.92 -12.19 -2.32
N LEU A 240 7.35 -11.76 -1.14
CA LEU A 240 6.59 -11.96 0.11
C LEU A 240 5.24 -11.24 0.13
N LEU A 241 5.12 -10.11 -0.56
CA LEU A 241 3.85 -9.42 -0.71
C LEU A 241 2.88 -10.17 -1.64
N HIS A 242 3.40 -10.92 -2.62
CA HIS A 242 2.57 -11.74 -3.51
C HIS A 242 2.06 -13.01 -2.82
N SER A 243 2.75 -13.52 -1.79
CA SER A 243 2.31 -14.72 -1.07
C SER A 243 1.11 -14.48 -0.15
N SER A 244 0.67 -13.22 0.02
CA SER A 244 -0.60 -12.89 0.66
C SER A 244 -1.77 -13.19 -0.30
N ASN A 245 -2.25 -14.43 -0.25
CA ASN A 245 -3.42 -14.90 -1.03
C ASN A 245 -4.68 -15.09 -0.18
N LYS A 246 -4.65 -14.75 1.12
CA LYS A 246 -5.85 -14.80 1.94
C LYS A 246 -6.79 -13.66 1.54
N PRO A 247 -8.09 -13.92 1.38
CA PRO A 247 -9.05 -12.86 1.12
C PRO A 247 -9.10 -11.92 2.33
N LEU A 248 -9.04 -10.62 2.06
CA LEU A 248 -9.13 -9.58 3.08
C LEU A 248 -10.52 -8.96 3.02
N TYR A 249 -11.16 -8.83 4.18
CA TYR A 249 -12.53 -8.33 4.31
C TYR A 249 -12.58 -7.10 5.20
N VAL A 250 -13.17 -6.02 4.70
CA VAL A 250 -13.30 -4.73 5.40
C VAL A 250 -14.45 -4.83 6.40
N PRO A 251 -14.21 -4.70 7.72
CA PRO A 251 -15.26 -4.77 8.70
C PRO A 251 -16.10 -3.48 8.71
N ALA A 252 -17.40 -3.63 9.01
CA ALA A 252 -18.36 -2.52 9.02
C ALA A 252 -18.04 -1.40 10.05
N ASN A 253 -17.20 -1.71 11.05
CA ASN A 253 -16.79 -0.76 12.09
C ASN A 253 -15.59 0.13 11.69
N GLY A 254 -15.13 0.06 10.43
CA GLY A 254 -13.99 0.82 9.94
C GLY A 254 -12.65 0.41 10.58
N GLN A 255 -12.60 -0.77 11.20
CA GLN A 255 -11.39 -1.34 11.77
C GLN A 255 -10.53 -2.00 10.69
N ARG A 256 -9.31 -2.38 11.06
CA ARG A 256 -8.39 -3.10 10.17
C ARG A 256 -9.07 -4.37 9.63
N SER A 257 -9.00 -4.57 8.33
CA SER A 257 -9.56 -5.73 7.63
C SER A 257 -8.97 -7.01 8.24
N SER A 258 -9.80 -7.97 8.61
CA SER A 258 -9.33 -9.21 9.23
C SER A 258 -9.19 -10.29 8.15
N PRO A 259 -8.07 -11.04 8.10
CA PRO A 259 -7.86 -12.11 7.12
C PRO A 259 -8.83 -13.30 7.22
N SER A 260 -9.69 -13.33 8.25
CA SER A 260 -10.45 -14.54 8.61
C SER A 260 -11.94 -14.33 8.91
N GLN A 261 -12.43 -13.09 8.98
CA GLN A 261 -13.85 -12.84 9.20
C GLN A 261 -14.47 -12.27 7.93
N PRO A 262 -15.27 -13.06 7.17
CA PRO A 262 -15.97 -12.57 6.00
C PRO A 262 -16.89 -11.41 6.36
N THR A 263 -16.81 -10.35 5.54
CA THR A 263 -17.75 -9.23 5.54
C THR A 263 -18.32 -9.09 4.14
N ASP A 264 -19.25 -8.17 3.97
CA ASP A 264 -19.85 -7.83 2.69
C ASP A 264 -18.90 -7.10 1.72
N THR A 265 -17.71 -6.70 2.20
CA THR A 265 -16.78 -5.85 1.45
C THR A 265 -15.40 -6.51 1.41
N LYS A 266 -14.94 -6.86 0.22
CA LYS A 266 -13.69 -7.58 -0.02
C LYS A 266 -12.63 -6.68 -0.64
N GLU A 267 -11.38 -6.82 -0.20
CA GLU A 267 -10.20 -6.23 -0.83
C GLU A 267 -9.51 -7.28 -1.71
N ASP A 268 -9.27 -6.94 -2.97
CA ASP A 268 -8.54 -7.76 -3.94
C ASP A 268 -7.43 -6.96 -4.63
N MET A 269 -6.37 -7.66 -5.04
CA MET A 269 -5.31 -7.11 -5.89
C MET A 269 -5.44 -7.69 -7.30
N MET A 270 -5.42 -6.82 -8.32
CA MET A 270 -5.61 -7.24 -9.71
C MET A 270 -4.31 -7.73 -10.36
N GLU A 271 -4.41 -8.78 -11.17
CA GLU A 271 -3.29 -9.37 -11.89
C GLU A 271 -3.05 -8.70 -13.24
N ILE A 272 -2.56 -7.46 -13.21
CA ILE A 272 -2.36 -6.63 -14.40
C ILE A 272 -0.98 -6.79 -15.06
N PHE A 273 -0.03 -7.44 -14.39
CA PHE A 273 1.37 -7.57 -14.85
C PHE A 273 1.69 -8.99 -15.32
N GLN A 274 1.09 -9.40 -16.44
CA GLN A 274 1.26 -10.75 -17.01
C GLN A 274 2.70 -11.00 -17.51
N THR A 275 3.31 -9.99 -18.12
CA THR A 275 4.67 -10.00 -18.63
C THR A 275 5.55 -9.01 -17.86
N ASP A 276 6.85 -9.23 -17.90
CA ASP A 276 7.85 -8.26 -17.47
C ASP A 276 8.11 -7.23 -18.57
N VAL A 277 8.83 -6.17 -18.24
CA VAL A 277 9.25 -5.13 -19.20
C VAL A 277 10.13 -5.69 -20.33
N THR A 278 10.73 -6.86 -20.12
CA THR A 278 11.53 -7.60 -21.12
C THR A 278 10.68 -8.51 -22.02
N GLY A 279 9.37 -8.60 -21.78
CA GLY A 279 8.45 -9.51 -22.48
C GLY A 279 8.39 -10.93 -21.91
N GLN A 280 9.22 -11.26 -20.92
CA GLN A 280 9.18 -12.57 -20.28
C GLN A 280 7.92 -12.75 -19.42
N ALA A 281 7.38 -13.97 -19.39
CA ALA A 281 6.20 -14.27 -18.58
C ALA A 281 6.53 -14.18 -17.08
N ARG A 282 5.60 -13.63 -16.28
CA ARG A 282 5.77 -13.49 -14.83
C ARG A 282 4.96 -14.54 -14.07
N GLU A 283 5.61 -15.12 -13.07
CA GLU A 283 4.95 -15.93 -12.04
C GLU A 283 4.09 -15.05 -11.11
N HIS A 284 4.65 -13.91 -10.69
CA HIS A 284 4.00 -12.97 -9.79
C HIS A 284 3.44 -11.77 -10.57
N ARG A 285 2.12 -11.68 -10.67
CA ARG A 285 1.41 -10.80 -11.62
C ARG A 285 0.67 -9.61 -11.00
N LYS A 286 0.69 -9.48 -9.66
CA LYS A 286 -0.10 -8.47 -8.91
C LYS A 286 0.66 -7.15 -8.71
N LEU A 287 1.97 -7.23 -8.47
CA LEU A 287 2.82 -6.08 -8.13
C LEU A 287 4.02 -6.00 -9.07
N MET A 288 4.53 -4.79 -9.32
CA MET A 288 5.80 -4.60 -10.02
C MET A 288 6.67 -3.57 -9.28
N GLY A 289 7.94 -3.92 -9.07
CA GLY A 289 8.92 -3.07 -8.38
C GLY A 289 9.80 -2.32 -9.37
N ARG A 290 9.27 -1.29 -10.02
CA ARG A 290 9.99 -0.48 -11.01
C ARG A 290 9.48 0.96 -10.98
N ARG A 291 10.26 1.92 -11.46
CA ARG A 291 9.78 3.30 -11.63
C ARG A 291 8.63 3.34 -12.61
N ASN A 292 7.59 4.08 -12.27
CA ASN A 292 6.34 4.09 -13.02
C ASN A 292 5.55 5.39 -12.80
N TYR A 293 4.55 5.60 -13.66
CA TYR A 293 3.45 6.53 -13.42
C TYR A 293 2.15 5.94 -13.96
N ALA A 294 1.01 6.41 -13.45
CA ALA A 294 -0.30 6.10 -14.00
C ALA A 294 -0.82 7.27 -14.83
N ALA A 295 -1.37 6.98 -16.00
CA ALA A 295 -2.11 7.92 -16.82
C ALA A 295 -3.60 7.52 -16.78
N ILE A 296 -4.46 8.47 -16.44
CA ILE A 296 -5.91 8.25 -16.34
C ILE A 296 -6.58 9.13 -17.38
N VAL A 297 -7.37 8.51 -18.25
CA VAL A 297 -8.11 9.19 -19.31
C VAL A 297 -9.59 8.92 -19.14
N ALA A 298 -10.39 9.97 -18.97
CA ALA A 298 -11.85 9.87 -19.02
C ALA A 298 -12.29 9.86 -20.49
N TYR A 299 -13.11 8.89 -20.87
CA TYR A 299 -13.62 8.77 -22.23
C TYR A 299 -15.07 8.28 -22.23
N ASP A 300 -15.81 8.66 -23.26
CA ASP A 300 -17.13 8.10 -23.54
C ASP A 300 -16.95 6.87 -24.46
N PRO A 301 -17.31 5.65 -24.00
CA PRO A 301 -17.15 4.43 -24.78
C PRO A 301 -17.96 4.45 -26.09
N GLU A 302 -19.11 5.11 -26.13
CA GLU A 302 -19.95 5.18 -27.33
C GLU A 302 -19.32 6.10 -28.38
N THR A 303 -18.77 7.24 -27.95
CA THR A 303 -18.05 8.17 -28.82
C THR A 303 -16.80 7.52 -29.42
N VAL A 304 -16.04 6.75 -28.63
CA VAL A 304 -14.84 6.05 -29.13
C VAL A 304 -15.20 4.96 -30.13
N ASN A 305 -16.26 4.17 -29.86
CA ASN A 305 -16.72 3.13 -30.80
C ASN A 305 -17.24 3.71 -32.11
N ALA A 306 -17.86 4.89 -32.08
CA ALA A 306 -18.34 5.57 -33.29
C ALA A 306 -17.20 5.97 -34.24
N MET A 307 -16.03 6.35 -33.71
CA MET A 307 -14.85 6.67 -34.55
C MET A 307 -14.32 5.47 -35.36
N TYR A 308 -14.65 4.23 -34.97
CA TYR A 308 -14.24 3.00 -35.67
C TYR A 308 -15.33 2.43 -36.60
N GLY A 309 -16.34 3.21 -36.98
CA GLY A 309 -17.22 2.90 -38.12
C GLY A 309 -18.69 2.59 -37.81
N GLN A 310 -19.19 2.88 -36.62
CA GLN A 310 -20.63 2.89 -36.33
C GLN A 310 -21.14 4.32 -36.17
N ALA A 311 -22.32 4.62 -36.72
CA ALA A 311 -22.90 5.97 -36.69
C ALA A 311 -23.03 6.49 -35.25
N PRO A 312 -22.78 7.79 -35.00
CA PRO A 312 -22.86 8.35 -33.66
C PRO A 312 -24.32 8.34 -33.19
N VAL A 313 -24.60 7.57 -32.15
CA VAL A 313 -25.87 7.65 -31.42
C VAL A 313 -25.76 8.82 -30.44
N VAL A 314 -26.83 9.60 -30.32
CA VAL A 314 -26.92 10.79 -29.48
C VAL A 314 -26.67 10.44 -28.00
N HIS A 315 -25.60 11.02 -27.46
CA HIS A 315 -25.15 11.15 -26.06
C HIS A 315 -25.81 10.27 -24.98
N GLY A 316 -25.27 9.06 -24.78
CA GLY A 316 -25.28 8.39 -23.49
C GLY A 316 -24.16 8.97 -22.61
N GLY A 317 -24.47 9.97 -21.78
CA GLY A 317 -23.50 10.73 -20.97
C GLY A 317 -22.80 9.96 -19.85
N ARG A 318 -22.34 8.72 -20.07
CA ARG A 318 -21.57 7.91 -19.11
C ARG A 318 -20.10 7.88 -19.51
N LEU A 319 -19.24 8.43 -18.66
CA LEU A 319 -17.79 8.39 -18.85
C LEU A 319 -17.20 7.16 -18.16
N ASN A 320 -16.24 6.51 -18.80
CA ASN A 320 -15.37 5.52 -18.18
C ASN A 320 -13.97 6.11 -17.98
N LEU A 321 -13.22 5.58 -17.02
CA LEU A 321 -11.80 5.91 -16.88
C LEU A 321 -10.96 4.76 -17.46
N ALA A 322 -10.06 5.06 -18.39
CA ALA A 322 -8.99 4.18 -18.81
C ALA A 322 -7.74 4.50 -17.99
N VAL A 323 -7.24 3.51 -17.27
CA VAL A 323 -6.03 3.63 -16.45
C VAL A 323 -4.90 2.84 -17.10
N ASP A 324 -3.87 3.57 -17.51
CA ASP A 324 -2.67 3.01 -18.11
C ASP A 324 -1.49 3.18 -17.15
N PHE A 325 -0.77 2.10 -16.90
CA PHE A 325 0.44 2.12 -16.11
C PHE A 325 1.66 2.10 -17.03
N MET A 326 2.50 3.11 -16.92
CA MET A 326 3.71 3.28 -17.71
C MET A 326 4.90 2.91 -16.85
N VAL A 327 5.57 1.81 -17.17
CA VAL A 327 6.67 1.28 -16.37
C VAL A 327 7.99 1.39 -17.12
N GLN A 328 9.02 1.89 -16.43
CA GLN A 328 10.36 2.01 -16.98
C GLN A 328 11.03 0.63 -17.15
N GLY A 329 11.57 0.38 -18.35
CA GLY A 329 12.44 -0.75 -18.66
C GLY A 329 13.81 -0.66 -18.00
N ASP A 330 14.73 -1.52 -18.40
CA ASP A 330 16.09 -1.54 -17.84
C ASP A 330 16.98 -0.40 -18.38
N GLY A 331 17.82 0.14 -17.51
CA GLY A 331 18.75 1.24 -17.83
C GLY A 331 18.16 2.64 -17.63
N SER A 332 19.04 3.65 -17.56
CA SER A 332 18.66 5.05 -17.31
C SER A 332 17.73 5.63 -18.38
N TYR A 333 17.76 5.08 -19.60
CA TYR A 333 16.92 5.43 -20.75
C TYR A 333 16.11 4.23 -21.26
N GLY A 334 15.76 3.29 -20.37
CA GLY A 334 15.00 2.10 -20.73
C GLY A 334 13.67 2.44 -21.40
N THR A 335 13.25 1.61 -22.34
CA THR A 335 11.95 1.72 -23.02
C THR A 335 10.82 1.68 -22.00
N VAL A 336 9.79 2.50 -22.19
CA VAL A 336 8.60 2.50 -21.33
C VAL A 336 7.63 1.44 -21.83
N VAL A 337 7.23 0.53 -20.95
CA VAL A 337 6.25 -0.52 -21.25
C VAL A 337 4.91 -0.15 -20.63
N LYS A 338 3.86 -0.24 -21.43
CA LYS A 338 2.48 0.08 -21.05
C LYS A 338 1.77 -1.17 -20.53
N TYR A 339 1.12 -1.07 -19.38
CA TYR A 339 0.21 -2.07 -18.83
C TYR A 339 -1.19 -1.46 -18.68
N GLY A 340 -2.18 -2.03 -19.36
CA GLY A 340 -3.54 -1.48 -19.45
C GLY A 340 -4.04 -1.35 -20.89
N PRO A 341 -5.18 -0.69 -21.11
CA PRO A 341 -5.93 0.07 -20.11
C PRO A 341 -6.75 -0.82 -19.19
N VAL A 342 -6.72 -0.52 -17.90
CA VAL A 342 -7.75 -1.01 -16.97
C VAL A 342 -8.94 -0.07 -17.06
N ILE A 343 -10.11 -0.60 -17.38
CA ILE A 343 -11.33 0.19 -17.51
C ILE A 343 -12.08 0.23 -16.18
N ILE A 344 -12.24 1.43 -15.64
CA ILE A 344 -13.11 1.71 -14.50
C ILE A 344 -14.43 2.27 -15.07
N PRO A 345 -15.52 1.49 -15.01
CA PRO A 345 -16.80 1.94 -15.54
C PRO A 345 -17.41 3.03 -14.65
N SER A 346 -18.24 3.89 -15.23
CA SER A 346 -19.18 4.66 -14.41
C SER A 346 -20.13 3.69 -13.71
N LEU A 347 -20.12 3.73 -12.37
CA LEU A 347 -21.19 3.15 -11.58
C LEU A 347 -22.42 4.04 -11.82
N GLY A 348 -23.54 3.45 -12.28
CA GLY A 348 -24.76 4.21 -12.52
C GLY A 348 -25.23 4.92 -11.24
N HIS A 349 -26.11 5.92 -11.35
CA HIS A 349 -26.74 6.55 -10.19
C HIS A 349 -27.35 5.45 -9.31
N GLY A 350 -26.74 5.21 -8.15
CA GLY A 350 -27.28 4.30 -7.14
C GLY A 350 -28.72 4.72 -6.85
N LYS A 351 -29.63 3.75 -6.85
CA LYS A 351 -31.03 3.99 -6.49
C LYS A 351 -31.18 4.22 -5.00
#